data_AF-A0A0H3JP77-F1
#
_entry.id   AF-A0A0H3JP77-F1
#
_cell.length_a   1.000
_cell.length_b   1.000
_cell.length_c   1.000
_cell.angle_alpha   90.00
_cell.angle_beta   90.00
_cell.angle_gamma   90.00
#
_symmetry.space_group_name_H-M   'P 1'
#
loop_
_entity.id
_entity.type
_entity.pdbx_description
1 polymer ?
#
loop_
_entity_poly.entity_id
_entity_poly.type
_entity_poly.pdbx_seq_one_letter_code
_entity_poly.pdbx_strand_id
1 'polypeptide(L)'
;MFKFTDINLAREAKNRLIHDYIDQPKYSKACASLDDGFEDAFQYTVQGNSHNRLKSTNLIERLNQEVRRREKIIRIFPNQTSANRLIGAVLMDLHDEWIYSSRKYINFDK
;
A
#
# COMPACT_ATOMS: atom_id res chain seq x y z
N MET A 1 -11.52 -4.80 9.71
CA MET A 1 -11.66 -3.36 9.38
C MET A 1 -11.71 -3.11 7.86
N PHE A 2 -10.61 -3.25 7.10
CA PHE A 2 -10.58 -2.95 5.64
C PHE A 2 -11.45 -3.83 4.71
N LYS A 3 -12.20 -4.79 5.28
CA LYS A 3 -13.21 -5.56 4.54
C LYS A 3 -14.57 -4.86 4.49
N PHE A 4 -14.82 -3.92 5.41
CA PHE A 4 -16.07 -3.18 5.46
C PHE A 4 -16.14 -2.15 4.32
N THR A 5 -17.30 -2.05 3.70
CA THR A 5 -17.65 -1.03 2.70
C THR A 5 -18.34 0.18 3.33
N ASP A 6 -18.85 0.03 4.55
CA ASP A 6 -19.38 1.11 5.38
C ASP A 6 -18.29 1.63 6.34
N ILE A 7 -18.01 2.93 6.25
CA ILE A 7 -17.01 3.61 7.06
C ILE A 7 -17.36 3.61 8.55
N ASN A 8 -18.64 3.62 8.92
CA ASN A 8 -19.07 3.60 10.32
C ASN A 8 -18.77 2.24 10.96
N LEU A 9 -19.08 1.14 10.27
CA LEU A 9 -18.70 -0.22 10.71
C LEU A 9 -17.17 -0.39 10.81
N ALA A 10 -16.43 0.23 9.89
CA ALA A 10 -14.97 0.26 9.97
C ALA A 10 -14.48 1.05 11.19
N ARG A 11 -15.11 2.18 11.53
CA ARG A 11 -14.75 3.01 12.69
C ARG A 11 -15.02 2.29 14.01
N GLU A 12 -16.14 1.59 14.13
CA GLU A 12 -16.42 0.75 15.30
C GLU A 12 -15.40 -0.38 15.46
N ALA A 13 -15.02 -1.04 14.36
CA ALA A 13 -13.97 -2.06 14.39
C ALA A 13 -12.60 -1.49 14.76
N LYS A 14 -12.26 -0.28 14.29
CA LYS A 14 -11.04 0.45 14.69
C LYS A 14 -11.05 0.70 16.20
N ASN A 15 -12.13 1.29 16.72
CA ASN A 15 -12.22 1.67 18.13
C ASN A 15 -12.12 0.46 19.06
N ARG A 16 -12.73 -0.68 18.70
CA ARG A 16 -12.55 -1.94 19.44
C ARG A 16 -11.09 -2.39 19.46
N LEU A 17 -10.43 -2.38 18.30
CA LEU A 17 -9.02 -2.78 18.22
C LEU A 17 -8.13 -1.84 19.04
N ILE A 18 -8.34 -0.53 18.98
CA ILE A 18 -7.57 0.42 19.78
C ILE A 18 -7.79 0.15 21.27
N HIS A 19 -9.05 0.00 21.69
CA HIS A 19 -9.39 -0.30 23.08
C HIS A 19 -8.68 -1.57 23.60
N ASP A 20 -8.63 -2.64 22.80
CA ASP A 20 -8.03 -3.92 23.22
C ASP A 20 -6.50 -3.87 23.38
N TYR A 21 -5.82 -2.91 22.72
CA TYR A 21 -4.36 -2.90 22.60
C TYR A 21 -3.68 -1.62 23.09
N ILE A 22 -4.42 -0.54 23.37
CA ILE A 22 -3.82 0.77 23.70
C ILE A 22 -3.04 0.76 25.01
N ASP A 23 -3.50 -0.02 26.00
CA ASP A 23 -2.84 -0.15 27.30
C ASP A 23 -1.52 -0.93 27.24
N GLN A 24 -1.25 -1.60 26.11
CA GLN A 24 -0.01 -2.34 25.89
C GLN A 24 1.04 -1.40 25.29
N PRO A 25 2.13 -1.06 26.01
CA PRO A 25 3.11 -0.07 25.53
C PRO A 25 3.75 -0.43 24.19
N LYS A 26 3.84 -1.72 23.88
CA LYS A 26 4.33 -2.25 22.60
C LYS A 26 3.49 -1.80 21.39
N TYR A 27 2.18 -1.58 21.59
CA TYR A 27 1.23 -1.28 20.51
C TYR A 27 0.74 0.16 20.52
N SER A 28 1.04 0.96 21.55
CA SER A 28 0.63 2.37 21.66
C SER A 28 0.90 3.18 20.38
N LYS A 29 2.12 3.09 19.82
CA LYS A 29 2.47 3.80 18.57
C LYS A 29 1.65 3.34 17.37
N ALA A 30 1.40 2.03 17.26
CA ALA A 30 0.61 1.49 16.16
C ALA A 30 -0.87 1.91 16.27
N CYS A 31 -1.41 1.97 17.49
CA CYS A 31 -2.76 2.47 17.74
C CYS A 31 -2.89 3.95 17.37
N ALA A 32 -1.91 4.78 17.76
CA ALA A 32 -1.88 6.20 17.38
C ALA A 32 -1.83 6.37 15.86
N SER A 33 -0.90 5.69 15.17
CA SER A 33 -0.81 5.77 13.70
C SER A 33 -2.07 5.27 12.99
N LEU A 34 -2.73 4.23 13.53
CA LEU A 34 -4.00 3.76 13.01
C LEU A 34 -5.10 4.79 13.19
N ASP A 35 -5.17 5.45 14.35
CA ASP A 35 -6.20 6.45 14.64
C ASP A 35 -6.04 7.70 13.77
N ASP A 36 -4.81 8.24 13.71
CA ASP A 36 -4.47 9.43 12.93
C ASP A 36 -4.72 9.24 11.43
N GLY A 37 -4.35 8.07 10.89
CA GLY A 37 -4.44 7.78 9.45
C GLY A 37 -5.76 7.12 9.00
N PHE A 38 -6.70 6.86 9.92
CA PHE A 38 -7.88 6.05 9.60
C PHE A 38 -8.76 6.68 8.53
N GLU A 39 -9.13 7.94 8.69
CA GLU A 39 -10.09 8.61 7.80
C GLU A 39 -9.50 8.71 6.38
N ASP A 40 -8.23 9.10 6.26
CA ASP A 40 -7.50 9.14 4.98
C ASP A 40 -7.45 7.77 4.31
N ALA A 41 -7.15 6.72 5.08
CA ALA A 41 -7.06 5.35 4.57
C ALA A 41 -8.43 4.79 4.11
N PHE A 42 -9.55 5.33 4.58
CA PHE A 42 -10.90 4.90 4.20
C PHE A 42 -11.60 5.83 3.19
N GLN A 43 -10.94 6.89 2.73
CA GLN A 43 -11.48 7.82 1.72
C GLN A 43 -12.01 7.12 0.45
N TYR A 44 -11.40 5.97 0.08
CA TYR A 44 -11.84 5.16 -1.07
C TYR A 44 -13.28 4.61 -0.94
N THR A 45 -13.85 4.58 0.27
CA THR A 45 -15.22 4.10 0.51
C THR A 45 -16.28 5.12 0.08
N VAL A 46 -15.94 6.41 0.01
CA VAL A 46 -16.86 7.49 -0.35
C VAL A 46 -17.37 7.36 -1.78
N GLN A 47 -16.55 6.83 -2.70
CA GLN A 47 -16.90 6.74 -4.12
C GLN A 47 -17.67 5.47 -4.51
N GLY A 48 -18.13 4.68 -3.52
CA GLY A 48 -19.01 3.53 -3.73
C GLY A 48 -18.38 2.38 -4.52
N ASN A 49 -17.86 1.37 -3.81
CA ASN A 49 -17.57 -0.01 -4.27
C ASN A 49 -16.73 -0.26 -5.55
N SER A 50 -16.38 0.74 -6.38
CA SER A 50 -15.82 0.46 -7.71
C SER A 50 -14.36 -0.01 -7.67
N HIS A 51 -13.61 0.31 -6.61
CA HIS A 51 -12.17 0.09 -6.57
C HIS A 51 -11.67 -0.61 -5.29
N ASN A 52 -12.18 -1.82 -5.05
CA ASN A 52 -11.71 -2.73 -3.99
C ASN A 52 -10.18 -3.01 -3.99
N ARG A 53 -9.46 -2.63 -5.04
CA ARG A 53 -8.00 -2.80 -5.16
C ARG A 53 -7.22 -1.64 -4.54
N LEU A 54 -7.83 -0.48 -4.30
CA LEU A 54 -7.17 0.69 -3.70
C LEU A 54 -6.71 0.46 -2.26
N LYS A 55 -7.43 -0.37 -1.51
CA LYS A 55 -7.03 -0.77 -0.15
C LYS A 55 -5.87 -1.77 -0.10
N SER A 56 -5.44 -2.32 -1.23
CA SER A 56 -4.37 -3.33 -1.28
C SER A 56 -3.02 -2.68 -1.54
N THR A 57 -2.05 -2.97 -0.68
CA THR A 57 -0.65 -2.58 -0.84
C THR A 57 0.16 -3.60 -1.65
N ASN A 58 -0.43 -4.74 -2.04
CA ASN A 58 0.26 -5.85 -2.71
C ASN A 58 1.08 -5.43 -3.94
N LEU A 59 0.60 -4.45 -4.70
CA LEU A 59 1.28 -3.97 -5.91
C LEU A 59 2.56 -3.23 -5.56
N ILE A 60 2.47 -2.26 -4.65
CA ILE A 60 3.59 -1.44 -4.19
C ILE A 60 4.58 -2.30 -3.42
N GLU A 61 4.11 -3.23 -2.59
CA GLU A 61 4.96 -4.17 -1.87
C GLU A 61 5.77 -5.06 -2.83
N ARG A 62 5.16 -5.57 -3.89
CA ARG A 62 5.85 -6.38 -4.90
C ARG A 62 6.90 -5.58 -5.67
N LEU A 63 6.55 -4.35 -6.07
CA LEU A 63 7.50 -3.43 -6.70
C LEU A 63 8.69 -3.14 -5.78
N ASN A 64 8.43 -2.79 -4.52
CA ASN A 64 9.47 -2.52 -3.53
C ASN A 64 10.34 -3.75 -3.28
N GLN A 65 9.75 -4.94 -3.17
CA GLN A 65 10.49 -6.19 -3.04
C GLN A 65 11.45 -6.42 -4.22
N GLU A 66 11.01 -6.17 -5.46
CA GLU A 66 11.86 -6.33 -6.64
C GLU A 66 13.01 -5.33 -6.66
N VAL A 67 12.75 -4.07 -6.31
CA VAL A 67 13.81 -3.05 -6.14
C VAL A 67 14.82 -3.50 -5.08
N ARG A 68 14.35 -3.93 -3.90
CA ARG A 68 15.23 -4.41 -2.81
C ARG A 68 16.01 -5.66 -3.20
N ARG A 69 15.41 -6.57 -3.98
CA ARG A 69 16.07 -7.78 -4.47
C ARG A 69 17.26 -7.44 -5.38
N ARG A 70 17.09 -6.50 -6.32
CA ARG A 70 18.17 -6.06 -7.22
C ARG A 70 19.22 -5.21 -6.49
N GLU A 71 18.80 -4.33 -5.58
CA GLU A 71 19.68 -3.55 -4.71
C GLU A 71 20.60 -4.43 -3.84
N LYS A 72 20.06 -5.52 -3.28
CA LYS A 72 20.80 -6.41 -2.36
C LYS A 72 22.11 -6.95 -2.95
N ILE A 73 22.17 -7.15 -4.27
CA ILE A 73 23.37 -7.62 -4.97
C ILE A 73 24.41 -6.49 -5.06
N ILE A 74 23.96 -5.25 -5.31
CA ILE A 74 24.82 -4.07 -5.52
C ILE A 74 25.44 -3.61 -4.20
N ARG A 75 24.72 -3.72 -3.08
CA ARG A 75 25.08 -3.27 -1.72
C ARG A 75 25.29 -1.77 -1.56
N ILE A 76 26.19 -1.15 -2.34
CA ILE A 76 26.52 0.27 -2.28
C ILE A 76 26.56 0.81 -3.70
N PHE A 77 25.76 1.85 -3.98
CA PHE A 77 25.79 2.53 -5.26
C PHE A 77 26.93 3.55 -5.32
N PRO A 78 27.59 3.71 -6.49
CA PRO A 78 28.67 4.68 -6.66
C PRO A 78 28.17 6.13 -6.68
N ASN A 79 26.89 6.38 -7.02
CA ASN A 79 26.22 7.67 -6.98
C ASN A 79 24.70 7.50 -7.11
N GLN A 80 23.96 8.58 -6.87
CA GLN A 80 22.49 8.61 -6.98
C GLN A 80 22.00 8.29 -8.40
N THR A 81 22.71 8.74 -9.45
CA THR A 81 22.31 8.48 -10.83
C THR A 81 22.31 6.99 -11.15
N SER A 82 23.26 6.22 -10.63
CA SER A 82 23.27 4.76 -10.77
C SER A 82 22.11 4.08 -10.06
N ALA A 83 21.69 4.57 -8.89
CA ALA A 83 20.49 4.08 -8.21
C ALA A 83 19.22 4.39 -9.02
N ASN A 84 19.11 5.62 -9.54
CA ASN A 84 17.99 6.05 -10.38
C ASN A 84 17.87 5.19 -11.65
N ARG A 85 19.00 4.81 -12.27
CA ARG A 85 19.00 3.92 -13.44
C ARG A 85 18.44 2.53 -13.10
N LEU A 86 18.82 1.96 -11.96
CA LEU A 86 18.29 0.65 -11.56
C LEU A 86 16.78 0.71 -11.31
N ILE A 87 16.34 1.67 -10.50
CA ILE A 87 14.92 1.84 -10.17
C ILE A 87 14.14 2.12 -11.46
N GLY A 88 14.64 3.01 -12.31
CA GLY A 88 14.06 3.32 -13.61
C GLY A 88 13.91 2.08 -14.50
N ALA A 89 14.95 1.24 -14.60
CA ALA A 89 14.88 0.00 -15.35
C ALA A 89 13.80 -0.95 -14.81
N VAL A 90 13.69 -1.13 -13.48
CA VAL A 90 12.63 -1.95 -12.87
C VAL A 90 11.23 -1.40 -13.20
N LEU A 91 11.07 -0.07 -13.17
CA LEU A 91 9.79 0.57 -13.48
C LEU A 91 9.43 0.44 -14.96
N MET A 92 10.41 0.54 -15.86
CA MET A 92 10.22 0.31 -17.30
C MET A 92 9.80 -1.15 -17.57
N ASP A 93 10.51 -2.13 -16.98
CA ASP A 93 10.15 -3.55 -17.10
C ASP A 93 8.70 -3.80 -16.67
N LEU A 94 8.29 -3.23 -15.53
CA LEU A 94 6.94 -3.37 -14.98
C LEU A 94 5.88 -2.67 -15.84
N HIS A 95 6.22 -1.49 -16.39
CA HIS A 95 5.34 -0.75 -17.28
C HIS A 95 5.06 -1.54 -18.57
N ASP A 96 6.11 -2.11 -19.16
CA ASP A 96 5.99 -2.95 -20.34
C ASP A 96 5.11 -4.17 -20.04
N GLU A 97 5.35 -4.87 -18.93
CA GLU A 97 4.50 -5.99 -18.50
C GLU A 97 3.02 -5.58 -18.39
N TRP A 98 2.73 -4.41 -17.84
CA TRP A 98 1.35 -3.93 -17.70
C TRP A 98 0.69 -3.55 -19.03
N ILE A 99 1.45 -2.99 -19.97
CA ILE A 99 0.95 -2.69 -21.32
C ILE A 99 0.56 -3.98 -22.05
N TYR A 100 1.40 -5.01 -21.98
CA TYR A 100 1.17 -6.26 -22.70
C TYR A 100 0.24 -7.23 -21.95
N SER A 101 -0.02 -7.00 -20.66
CA SER A 101 -0.91 -7.82 -19.86
C SER A 101 -2.37 -7.60 -20.23
N SER A 102 -3.09 -8.70 -20.51
CA SER A 102 -4.54 -8.69 -20.71
C SER A 102 -5.33 -8.40 -19.41
N ARG A 103 -4.67 -8.41 -18.24
CA ARG A 103 -5.29 -8.20 -16.93
C ARG A 103 -4.94 -6.83 -16.37
N LYS A 104 -5.80 -5.84 -16.59
CA LYS A 104 -5.66 -4.49 -15.99
C LYS A 104 -5.76 -4.54 -14.46
N TYR A 105 -4.84 -3.86 -13.76
CA TYR A 105 -4.83 -3.80 -12.30
C TYR A 105 -5.88 -2.83 -11.75
N ILE A 106 -6.10 -1.67 -12.35
CA ILE A 106 -7.26 -0.82 -12.07
C ILE A 106 -7.95 -0.54 -13.40
N ASN A 107 -9.28 -0.63 -13.40
CA ASN A 107 -10.09 -0.22 -14.53
C ASN A 107 -10.93 0.97 -14.05
N PHE A 108 -10.69 2.13 -14.65
CA PHE A 108 -11.39 3.38 -14.34
C PHE A 108 -12.64 3.58 -15.19
N ASP A 109 -12.87 2.74 -16.21
CA ASP A 109 -14.02 2.83 -17.14
C ASP A 109 -15.28 2.13 -16.60
N LYS A 110 -15.39 1.92 -15.28
CA LYS A 110 -16.53 1.25 -14.63
C LYS A 110 -17.19 2.12 -13.58
#